data_AF-A0ABD6E6M7-F1
#
_entry.id   AF-A0ABD6E6M7-F1
#
_cell.length_a   1.000
_cell.length_b   1.000
_cell.length_c   1.000
_cell.angle_alpha   90.00
_cell.angle_beta   90.00
_cell.angle_gamma   90.00
#
_symmetry.space_group_name_H-M   'P 1'
#
loop_
_entity.id
_entity.type
_entity.pdbx_description
1 polymer ?
#
loop_
_entity_poly.entity_id
_entity_poly.type
_entity_poly.pdbx_seq_one_letter_code
_entity_poly.pdbx_strand_id
1 'polypeptide(L)'
;MIISLIFIPMSMAKNEEDESQINSINKECNSYLEHIGDWYFLPGYPNYSPNGIPDFDQRQDDTWRNNFRWSFCGPAALANIIWWFDSKNSDPKGFVGDGIDNYTLVQNFNPPGNPEPGPFLDDHNYNNVNDIETSWVKYSNSGELIERLASYVNIYWHKIPFFTVSGTDRFQLSFGAKKWIKDAGLENDYKIENIFRPSFSLIDERVRNNDGIILRLGYYLPSFPILFPLIFLHYVTVAGINSNGYIAVSDPEWDIANPSSDPTLHNNPSIVSHDIYEVDFSSPYPQISSWWIPSFERHRRVLVIAAIIISEID
;
A
#
# COMPACT_ATOMS: atom_id res chain seq x y z
N MET A 1 -21.92 -18.66 -8.18
CA MET A 1 -22.25 -19.50 -9.36
C MET A 1 -22.02 -20.95 -8.95
N ILE A 2 -23.07 -21.77 -8.88
CA ILE A 2 -23.01 -23.15 -8.36
C ILE A 2 -22.44 -24.05 -9.46
N ILE A 3 -21.30 -24.69 -9.20
CA ILE A 3 -20.72 -25.68 -10.12
C ILE A 3 -21.47 -27.00 -9.92
N SER A 4 -22.22 -27.40 -10.93
CA SER A 4 -22.84 -28.73 -10.99
C SER A 4 -21.78 -29.79 -11.30
N LEU A 5 -21.59 -30.72 -10.36
CA LEU A 5 -20.83 -31.95 -10.58
C LEU A 5 -21.57 -32.84 -11.58
N ILE A 6 -21.09 -32.88 -12.83
CA ILE A 6 -21.56 -33.83 -13.83
C ILE A 6 -20.90 -35.18 -13.54
N PHE A 7 -21.67 -36.11 -12.96
CA PHE A 7 -21.31 -37.53 -12.90
C PHE A 7 -21.62 -38.17 -14.25
N ILE A 8 -20.59 -38.62 -14.98
CA ILE A 8 -20.73 -39.43 -16.19
C ILE A 8 -20.56 -40.92 -15.80
N PRO A 9 -21.52 -41.81 -16.11
CA PRO A 9 -21.37 -43.23 -15.82
C PRO A 9 -20.38 -43.88 -16.80
N MET A 10 -19.48 -44.67 -16.25
CA MET A 10 -18.36 -45.33 -16.91
C MET A 10 -18.83 -46.55 -17.71
N SER A 11 -18.60 -46.58 -19.03
CA SER A 11 -18.61 -47.83 -19.81
C SER A 11 -17.83 -47.71 -21.13
N MET A 12 -16.81 -48.56 -21.23
CA MET A 12 -16.11 -49.08 -22.42
C MET A 12 -15.05 -48.22 -23.16
N ALA A 13 -13.90 -48.89 -23.35
CA ALA A 13 -12.71 -48.60 -24.17
C ALA A 13 -11.93 -47.32 -23.82
N LYS A 14 -10.85 -47.48 -23.03
CA LYS A 14 -9.82 -46.46 -22.85
C LYS A 14 -9.02 -46.34 -24.15
N ASN A 15 -9.30 -45.30 -24.95
CA ASN A 15 -8.40 -44.87 -26.02
C ASN A 15 -7.25 -44.05 -25.40
N GLU A 16 -6.02 -44.25 -25.89
CA GLU A 16 -4.83 -43.49 -25.45
C GLU A 16 -4.98 -41.97 -25.66
N GLU A 17 -5.82 -41.55 -26.60
CA GLU A 17 -6.17 -40.13 -26.83
C GLU A 17 -6.93 -39.51 -25.64
N ASP A 18 -7.84 -40.25 -24.99
CA ASP A 18 -8.62 -39.78 -23.84
C ASP A 18 -7.74 -39.59 -22.59
N GLU A 19 -6.74 -40.45 -22.38
CA GLU A 19 -5.79 -40.30 -21.28
C GLU A 19 -4.85 -39.09 -21.50
N SER A 20 -4.47 -38.79 -22.74
CA SER A 20 -3.67 -37.59 -23.03
C SER A 20 -4.45 -36.30 -22.77
N GLN A 21 -5.75 -36.29 -23.10
CA GLN A 21 -6.61 -35.13 -22.93
C GLN A 21 -6.95 -34.89 -21.46
N ILE A 22 -7.21 -35.94 -20.68
CA ILE A 22 -7.41 -35.87 -19.23
C ILE A 22 -6.13 -35.40 -18.52
N ASN A 23 -4.96 -35.88 -18.94
CA ASN A 23 -3.68 -35.42 -18.38
C ASN A 23 -3.38 -33.95 -18.72
N SER A 24 -3.78 -33.49 -19.91
CA SER A 24 -3.68 -32.07 -20.29
C SER A 24 -4.58 -31.21 -19.41
N ILE A 25 -5.84 -31.60 -19.24
CA ILE A 25 -6.81 -30.87 -18.40
C ILE A 25 -6.36 -30.84 -16.95
N ASN A 26 -5.88 -31.96 -16.40
CA ASN A 26 -5.39 -32.01 -15.02
C ASN A 26 -4.13 -31.14 -14.83
N LYS A 27 -3.24 -31.09 -15.83
CA LYS A 27 -2.06 -30.21 -15.79
C LYS A 27 -2.47 -28.73 -15.83
N GLU A 28 -3.46 -28.39 -16.65
CA GLU A 28 -4.00 -27.03 -16.77
C GLU A 28 -4.76 -26.62 -15.50
N CYS A 29 -5.55 -27.51 -14.92
CA CYS A 29 -6.21 -27.28 -13.63
C CYS A 29 -5.22 -27.17 -12.47
N ASN A 30 -4.17 -27.99 -12.41
CA ASN A 30 -3.16 -27.90 -11.37
C ASN A 30 -2.31 -26.64 -11.50
N SER A 31 -1.94 -26.24 -12.72
CA SER A 31 -1.31 -24.94 -13.00
C SER A 31 -2.22 -23.79 -12.56
N TYR A 32 -3.51 -23.85 -12.88
CA TYR A 32 -4.48 -22.82 -12.47
C TYR A 32 -4.66 -22.75 -10.94
N LEU A 33 -4.63 -23.89 -10.24
CA LEU A 33 -4.69 -23.95 -8.78
C LEU A 33 -3.38 -23.50 -8.11
N GLU A 34 -2.21 -23.78 -8.69
CA GLU A 34 -0.93 -23.19 -8.28
C GLU A 34 -0.94 -21.66 -8.49
N HIS A 35 -1.53 -21.17 -9.58
CA HIS A 35 -1.66 -19.74 -9.87
C HIS A 35 -2.54 -18.99 -8.86
N ILE A 36 -3.61 -19.62 -8.37
CA ILE A 36 -4.45 -19.06 -7.29
C ILE A 36 -3.80 -19.25 -5.91
N GLY A 37 -3.06 -20.35 -5.71
CA GLY A 37 -2.49 -20.73 -4.43
C GLY A 37 -1.22 -19.98 -4.00
N ASP A 38 -0.61 -19.20 -4.89
CA ASP A 38 0.66 -18.52 -4.61
C ASP A 38 0.50 -17.07 -4.08
N TRP A 39 -0.73 -16.61 -3.85
CA TRP A 39 -0.93 -15.32 -3.20
C TRP A 39 -0.42 -15.33 -1.76
N TYR A 40 0.38 -14.31 -1.44
CA TYR A 40 0.74 -13.95 -0.08
C TYR A 40 0.28 -12.52 0.19
N PHE A 41 -0.63 -12.35 1.14
CA PHE A 41 -1.02 -11.05 1.67
C PHE A 41 -0.34 -10.83 3.01
N LEU A 42 0.04 -9.59 3.29
CA LEU A 42 0.53 -9.23 4.61
C LEU A 42 -0.56 -9.53 5.66
N PRO A 43 -0.22 -10.16 6.78
CA PRO A 43 -1.19 -10.65 7.75
C PRO A 43 -1.99 -9.52 8.37
N GLY A 44 -3.26 -9.80 8.67
CA GLY A 44 -4.10 -8.93 9.47
C GLY A 44 -3.89 -9.12 10.97
N TYR A 45 -4.12 -8.06 11.72
CA TYR A 45 -4.10 -8.04 13.19
C TYR A 45 -5.50 -7.69 13.67
N PRO A 46 -6.21 -8.59 14.39
CA PRO A 46 -7.66 -8.51 14.60
C PRO A 46 -8.20 -7.18 15.15
N ASN A 47 -7.37 -6.42 15.86
CA ASN A 47 -7.84 -5.33 16.71
C ASN A 47 -7.76 -3.99 16.00
N TYR A 48 -6.74 -3.81 15.17
CA TYR A 48 -6.39 -2.51 14.61
C TYR A 48 -6.06 -2.57 13.12
N SER A 49 -5.83 -3.75 12.55
CA SER A 49 -5.58 -3.91 11.11
C SER A 49 -6.09 -5.28 10.60
N PRO A 50 -7.37 -5.62 10.79
CA PRO A 50 -7.86 -7.00 10.67
C PRO A 50 -7.75 -7.59 9.25
N ASN A 51 -7.66 -6.74 8.23
CA ASN A 51 -7.58 -7.14 6.83
C ASN A 51 -6.18 -6.93 6.20
N GLY A 52 -5.12 -6.88 7.02
CA GLY A 52 -3.75 -6.67 6.54
C GLY A 52 -3.39 -5.19 6.51
N ILE A 53 -2.65 -4.74 5.50
CA ILE A 53 -2.28 -3.33 5.31
C ILE A 53 -3.54 -2.43 5.22
N PRO A 54 -3.65 -1.33 6.01
CA PRO A 54 -4.69 -0.32 5.85
C PRO A 54 -4.65 0.37 4.49
N ASP A 55 -5.72 1.09 4.15
CA ASP A 55 -5.88 1.74 2.85
C ASP A 55 -6.24 3.22 2.95
N PHE A 56 -5.46 3.99 3.71
CA PHE A 56 -5.79 5.38 3.97
C PHE A 56 -5.75 6.25 2.71
N ASP A 57 -6.84 6.98 2.51
CA ASP A 57 -7.06 7.85 1.36
C ASP A 57 -6.36 9.21 1.56
N GLN A 58 -5.74 9.77 0.53
CA GLN A 58 -5.17 11.12 0.57
C GLN A 58 -6.18 12.23 0.27
N ARG A 59 -7.44 11.86 -0.03
CA ARG A 59 -8.49 12.78 -0.48
C ARG A 59 -9.36 13.32 0.67
N GLN A 60 -8.94 13.10 1.91
CA GLN A 60 -9.74 13.33 3.11
C GLN A 60 -9.88 14.80 3.50
N ASP A 61 -8.84 15.61 3.26
CA ASP A 61 -8.87 17.05 3.56
C ASP A 61 -8.41 17.87 2.36
N ASP A 62 -9.21 18.86 1.95
CA ASP A 62 -8.88 19.78 0.86
C ASP A 62 -7.56 20.55 1.07
N THR A 63 -7.08 20.72 2.32
CA THR A 63 -5.77 21.34 2.58
C THR A 63 -4.59 20.49 2.10
N TRP A 64 -4.82 19.20 1.82
CA TRP A 64 -3.80 18.26 1.33
C TRP A 64 -3.53 18.41 -0.18
N ARG A 65 -4.24 19.33 -0.84
CA ARG A 65 -4.01 19.71 -2.24
C ARG A 65 -3.00 20.84 -2.36
N ASN A 66 -2.21 20.77 -3.42
CA ASN A 66 -1.51 21.93 -3.97
C ASN A 66 -2.17 22.31 -5.31
N ASN A 67 -2.97 23.37 -5.31
CA ASN A 67 -3.89 23.72 -6.39
C ASN A 67 -4.90 22.58 -6.64
N PHE A 68 -4.89 21.97 -7.83
CA PHE A 68 -5.83 20.93 -8.24
C PHE A 68 -5.26 19.51 -8.09
N ARG A 69 -4.14 19.33 -7.37
CA ARG A 69 -3.45 18.05 -7.25
C ARG A 69 -3.26 17.68 -5.80
N TRP A 70 -3.59 16.44 -5.47
CA TRP A 70 -3.26 15.85 -4.18
C TRP A 70 -1.74 15.71 -4.02
N SER A 71 -1.26 15.82 -2.78
CA SER A 71 0.18 15.81 -2.47
C SER A 71 0.58 14.86 -1.35
N PHE A 72 -0.36 14.04 -0.88
CA PHE A 72 -0.24 13.27 0.36
C PHE A 72 -0.12 11.75 0.14
N CYS A 73 -0.04 11.26 -1.09
CA CYS A 73 0.13 9.82 -1.35
C CYS A 73 1.36 9.21 -0.65
N GLY A 74 2.47 9.95 -0.52
CA GLY A 74 3.65 9.50 0.23
C GLY A 74 3.35 9.31 1.72
N PRO A 75 2.92 10.36 2.45
CA PRO A 75 2.50 10.27 3.85
C PRO A 75 1.40 9.23 4.11
N ALA A 76 0.37 9.15 3.28
CA ALA A 76 -0.71 8.18 3.43
C ALA A 76 -0.20 6.74 3.27
N ALA A 77 0.62 6.48 2.24
CA ALA A 77 1.26 5.17 2.07
C ALA A 77 2.17 4.79 3.25
N LEU A 78 2.89 5.77 3.83
CA LEU A 78 3.68 5.56 5.03
C LEU A 78 2.81 5.30 6.27
N ALA A 79 1.69 6.02 6.42
CA ALA A 79 0.74 5.81 7.50
C ALA A 79 0.18 4.38 7.50
N ASN A 80 -0.12 3.82 6.33
CA ASN A 80 -0.54 2.42 6.20
C ASN A 80 0.49 1.46 6.83
N ILE A 81 1.78 1.63 6.54
CA ILE A 81 2.84 0.77 7.08
C ILE A 81 3.05 1.00 8.58
N ILE A 82 3.08 2.26 9.03
CA ILE A 82 3.29 2.62 10.43
C ILE A 82 2.15 2.06 11.30
N TRP A 83 0.91 2.24 10.88
CA TRP A 83 -0.27 1.69 11.53
C TRP A 83 -0.23 0.16 11.58
N TRP A 84 0.12 -0.49 10.48
CA TRP A 84 0.20 -1.95 10.43
C TRP A 84 1.28 -2.54 11.36
N PHE A 85 2.46 -1.92 11.45
CA PHE A 85 3.51 -2.35 12.38
C PHE A 85 3.15 -2.07 13.84
N ASP A 86 2.46 -0.97 14.11
CA ASP A 86 1.96 -0.67 15.45
C ASP A 86 0.93 -1.73 15.87
N SER A 87 -0.05 -1.99 14.99
CA SER A 87 -1.05 -3.06 15.16
C SER A 87 -0.45 -4.45 15.37
N LYS A 88 0.68 -4.77 14.71
CA LYS A 88 1.40 -6.04 14.88
C LYS A 88 1.91 -6.25 16.31
N ASN A 89 2.37 -5.16 16.92
CA ASN A 89 3.05 -5.16 18.21
C ASN A 89 2.13 -4.79 19.39
N SER A 90 0.88 -4.41 19.11
CA SER A 90 -0.15 -4.12 20.12
C SER A 90 -0.80 -5.38 20.73
N ASP A 91 -1.65 -5.20 21.76
CA ASP A 91 -2.32 -6.32 22.44
C ASP A 91 -3.18 -7.12 21.44
N PRO A 92 -2.93 -8.42 21.23
CA PRO A 92 -3.72 -9.26 20.31
C PRO A 92 -5.17 -9.50 20.77
N LYS A 93 -5.56 -9.08 21.98
CA LYS A 93 -6.94 -9.11 22.47
C LYS A 93 -7.60 -7.73 22.54
N GLY A 94 -6.90 -6.69 22.10
CA GLY A 94 -7.44 -5.34 22.07
C GLY A 94 -8.63 -5.20 21.11
N PHE A 95 -9.17 -4.00 21.00
CA PHE A 95 -10.14 -3.65 19.96
C PHE A 95 -10.06 -2.15 19.69
N VAL A 96 -10.45 -1.72 18.50
CA VAL A 96 -10.52 -0.27 18.21
C VAL A 96 -11.38 0.41 19.26
N GLY A 97 -10.76 1.28 20.03
CA GLY A 97 -11.41 2.00 21.09
C GLY A 97 -11.30 1.38 22.49
N ASP A 98 -10.28 0.59 22.77
CA ASP A 98 -10.03 0.05 24.09
C ASP A 98 -9.09 0.92 24.95
N GLY A 99 -8.39 1.88 24.34
CA GLY A 99 -7.44 2.77 25.00
C GLY A 99 -6.16 2.09 25.48
N ILE A 100 -5.75 1.00 24.82
CA ILE A 100 -4.52 0.26 25.12
C ILE A 100 -3.42 0.64 24.11
N ASP A 101 -2.62 1.65 24.45
CA ASP A 101 -1.55 2.18 23.60
C ASP A 101 -0.17 1.69 24.06
N ASN A 102 0.21 0.48 23.63
CA ASN A 102 1.44 -0.18 24.13
C ASN A 102 2.66 -0.03 23.20
N TYR A 103 2.44 0.29 21.92
CA TYR A 103 3.51 0.50 20.95
C TYR A 103 3.56 1.98 20.54
N THR A 104 4.73 2.46 20.12
CA THR A 104 5.00 3.92 20.07
C THR A 104 4.99 4.49 18.65
N LEU A 105 4.69 3.66 17.63
CA LEU A 105 4.69 4.08 16.23
C LEU A 105 3.45 4.91 15.88
N VAL A 106 2.30 4.59 16.47
CA VAL A 106 1.10 5.42 16.47
C VAL A 106 0.88 5.96 17.89
N GLN A 107 0.32 7.16 18.01
CA GLN A 107 0.07 7.80 19.30
C GLN A 107 -1.28 8.50 19.26
N ASN A 108 -1.81 8.81 20.44
CA ASN A 108 -2.96 9.68 20.57
C ASN A 108 -2.65 11.11 20.10
N PHE A 109 -3.23 11.50 18.97
CA PHE A 109 -3.03 12.83 18.40
C PHE A 109 -4.20 13.79 18.68
N ASN A 110 -5.35 13.26 19.12
CA ASN A 110 -6.56 14.03 19.35
C ASN A 110 -6.65 14.68 20.75
N PRO A 111 -7.09 15.95 20.85
CA PRO A 111 -7.64 16.51 22.08
C PRO A 111 -9.06 15.93 22.35
N PRO A 112 -9.59 16.00 23.59
CA PRO A 112 -10.89 15.40 23.92
C PRO A 112 -12.09 16.03 23.14
N GLY A 113 -12.85 15.22 22.38
CA GLY A 113 -14.11 15.60 21.69
C GLY A 113 -14.70 14.49 20.79
N ASN A 114 -16.03 14.23 20.85
CA ASN A 114 -16.76 13.07 20.29
C ASN A 114 -16.03 12.20 19.23
N PRO A 115 -15.52 11.02 19.62
CA PRO A 115 -14.74 10.18 18.73
C PRO A 115 -15.62 9.10 18.11
N GLU A 116 -15.41 8.81 16.83
CA GLU A 116 -15.90 7.57 16.25
C GLU A 116 -14.77 6.84 15.51
N PRO A 117 -14.44 5.60 15.90
CA PRO A 117 -14.80 4.85 17.11
C PRO A 117 -13.77 4.99 18.25
N GLY A 118 -14.21 4.79 19.49
CA GLY A 118 -13.32 4.56 20.64
C GLY A 118 -12.97 5.80 21.48
N PRO A 119 -12.45 5.68 22.71
CA PRO A 119 -12.13 6.82 23.57
C PRO A 119 -11.03 7.70 22.98
N PHE A 120 -10.91 8.93 23.49
CA PHE A 120 -9.90 9.94 23.09
C PHE A 120 -8.44 9.55 23.31
N LEU A 121 -8.22 8.45 24.01
CA LEU A 121 -6.92 7.96 24.42
C LEU A 121 -6.63 6.60 23.78
N ASP A 122 -7.20 6.35 22.59
CA ASP A 122 -6.89 5.17 21.80
C ASP A 122 -6.10 5.59 20.55
N ASP A 123 -4.87 5.10 20.45
CA ASP A 123 -3.91 5.44 19.39
C ASP A 123 -4.39 4.95 18.01
N HIS A 124 -5.28 3.97 17.95
CA HIS A 124 -5.90 3.44 16.75
C HIS A 124 -7.35 3.91 16.53
N ASN A 125 -7.75 4.99 17.18
CA ASN A 125 -8.97 5.72 16.81
C ASN A 125 -8.92 6.14 15.34
N TYR A 126 -10.00 6.00 14.57
CA TYR A 126 -10.00 6.34 13.14
C TYR A 126 -9.73 7.83 12.90
N ASN A 127 -10.09 8.70 13.83
CA ASN A 127 -9.75 10.11 13.77
C ASN A 127 -8.24 10.36 13.97
N ASN A 128 -7.46 9.42 14.51
CA ASN A 128 -5.99 9.55 14.55
C ASN A 128 -5.35 9.35 13.17
N VAL A 129 -6.08 8.83 12.18
CA VAL A 129 -5.62 8.86 10.78
C VAL A 129 -5.64 10.31 10.29
N ASN A 130 -6.80 10.94 10.42
CA ASN A 130 -7.09 12.34 10.14
C ASN A 130 -8.47 12.71 10.68
N ASP A 131 -8.59 13.89 11.31
CA ASP A 131 -9.86 14.49 11.72
C ASP A 131 -10.10 15.79 10.94
N ILE A 132 -11.14 15.85 10.11
CA ILE A 132 -11.42 17.05 9.29
C ILE A 132 -11.76 18.29 10.14
N GLU A 133 -12.11 18.12 11.42
CA GLU A 133 -12.36 19.22 12.34
C GLU A 133 -11.07 19.81 12.90
N THR A 134 -9.94 19.09 12.86
CA THR A 134 -8.66 19.61 13.33
C THR A 134 -7.97 20.37 12.20
N SER A 135 -7.56 21.60 12.50
CA SER A 135 -6.85 22.41 11.52
C SER A 135 -5.39 21.99 11.46
N TRP A 136 -4.97 21.49 10.30
CA TRP A 136 -3.56 21.31 10.04
C TRP A 136 -2.89 22.60 9.63
N VAL A 137 -1.81 22.94 10.34
CA VAL A 137 -0.91 24.02 9.96
C VAL A 137 0.40 23.41 9.47
N LYS A 138 0.76 23.83 8.26
CA LYS A 138 2.00 23.45 7.61
C LYS A 138 3.22 23.77 8.47
N TYR A 139 4.09 22.76 8.65
CA TYR A 139 5.31 22.82 9.46
C TYR A 139 5.09 22.98 10.98
N SER A 140 3.89 22.73 11.50
CA SER A 140 3.69 22.49 12.93
C SER A 140 3.52 20.99 13.22
N ASN A 141 3.70 20.63 14.49
CA ASN A 141 3.32 19.32 15.02
C ASN A 141 1.79 19.24 15.28
N SER A 142 1.00 19.92 14.45
CA SER A 142 -0.47 19.89 14.47
C SER A 142 -0.98 18.75 13.60
N GLY A 143 -2.23 18.35 13.82
CA GLY A 143 -2.86 17.28 13.06
C GLY A 143 -2.63 15.90 13.66
N GLU A 144 -3.05 14.88 12.91
CA GLU A 144 -2.96 13.48 13.30
C GLU A 144 -1.90 12.72 12.48
N LEU A 145 -2.04 11.41 12.31
CA LEU A 145 -0.95 10.55 11.82
C LEU A 145 -0.44 10.97 10.44
N ILE A 146 -1.33 11.08 9.45
CA ILE A 146 -0.94 11.37 8.06
C ILE A 146 -0.26 12.74 7.96
N GLU A 147 -0.78 13.71 8.68
CA GLU A 147 -0.35 15.11 8.63
C GLU A 147 0.97 15.34 9.36
N ARG A 148 1.18 14.63 10.47
CA ARG A 148 2.47 14.59 11.16
C ARG A 148 3.52 13.90 10.29
N LEU A 149 3.20 12.77 9.68
CA LEU A 149 4.09 12.11 8.73
C LEU A 149 4.41 13.03 7.54
N ALA A 150 3.46 13.81 7.05
CA ALA A 150 3.68 14.80 5.99
C ALA A 150 4.73 15.87 6.36
N SER A 151 4.78 16.27 7.64
CA SER A 151 5.83 17.15 8.16
C SER A 151 7.20 16.45 8.20
N TYR A 152 7.25 15.15 8.53
CA TYR A 152 8.50 14.37 8.54
C TYR A 152 9.06 14.11 7.15
N VAL A 153 8.20 13.85 6.17
CA VAL A 153 8.60 13.48 4.80
C VAL A 153 8.64 14.66 3.85
N ASN A 154 8.47 15.88 4.37
CA ASN A 154 8.53 17.14 3.65
C ASN A 154 7.85 17.09 2.27
N ILE A 155 6.52 17.06 2.27
CA ILE A 155 5.67 17.01 1.07
C ILE A 155 5.76 18.24 0.13
N TYR A 156 6.59 19.22 0.48
CA TYR A 156 6.67 20.50 -0.22
C TYR A 156 8.04 20.73 -0.84
N TRP A 157 8.26 20.17 -2.03
CA TRP A 157 9.49 20.45 -2.78
C TRP A 157 9.42 21.71 -3.67
N HIS A 158 10.39 22.58 -3.42
CA HIS A 158 11.07 23.56 -4.28
C HIS A 158 10.34 24.16 -5.48
N LYS A 159 10.27 25.50 -5.44
CA LYS A 159 10.18 26.32 -6.66
C LYS A 159 11.46 26.14 -7.46
N ILE A 160 11.39 25.37 -8.53
CA ILE A 160 12.34 25.47 -9.64
C ILE A 160 11.95 26.75 -10.39
N PRO A 161 12.87 27.50 -11.03
CA PRO A 161 12.45 28.61 -11.88
C PRO A 161 11.33 28.15 -12.82
N PHE A 162 10.18 28.83 -12.75
CA PHE A 162 8.96 28.60 -13.55
C PHE A 162 8.09 27.36 -13.22
N PHE A 163 8.47 26.47 -12.29
CA PHE A 163 7.63 25.31 -11.90
C PHE A 163 7.65 25.05 -10.39
N THR A 164 6.50 24.63 -9.85
CA THR A 164 6.39 24.11 -8.48
C THR A 164 6.07 22.62 -8.56
N VAL A 165 6.81 21.78 -7.83
CA VAL A 165 6.60 20.33 -7.79
C VAL A 165 6.20 19.93 -6.38
N SER A 166 4.92 19.69 -6.14
CA SER A 166 4.44 19.18 -4.85
C SER A 166 4.57 17.67 -4.72
N GLY A 167 4.57 17.20 -3.47
CA GLY A 167 4.68 15.81 -3.09
C GLY A 167 6.03 15.48 -2.49
N THR A 168 6.19 14.22 -2.10
CA THR A 168 7.39 13.70 -1.42
C THR A 168 8.35 13.03 -2.40
N ASP A 169 9.63 13.40 -2.39
CA ASP A 169 10.65 12.60 -3.08
C ASP A 169 11.07 11.39 -2.23
N ARG A 170 11.58 10.34 -2.89
CA ARG A 170 11.87 9.06 -2.21
C ARG A 170 12.91 9.17 -1.08
N PHE A 171 13.82 10.14 -1.17
CA PHE A 171 14.82 10.32 -0.12
C PHE A 171 14.18 10.95 1.10
N GLN A 172 13.31 11.94 0.93
CA GLN A 172 12.55 12.51 2.03
C GLN A 172 11.56 11.52 2.64
N LEU A 173 10.91 10.66 1.83
CA LEU A 173 10.08 9.58 2.37
C LEU A 173 10.90 8.66 3.28
N SER A 174 12.06 8.20 2.79
CA SER A 174 12.94 7.32 3.56
C SER A 174 13.53 8.00 4.80
N PHE A 175 13.99 9.25 4.69
CA PHE A 175 14.54 10.00 5.82
C PHE A 175 13.47 10.35 6.85
N GLY A 176 12.28 10.74 6.41
CA GLY A 176 11.14 11.02 7.26
C GLY A 176 10.69 9.76 8.01
N ALA A 177 10.58 8.61 7.34
CA ALA A 177 10.28 7.33 7.98
C ALA A 177 11.34 6.95 9.04
N LYS A 178 12.64 7.06 8.71
CA LYS A 178 13.73 6.85 9.68
C LYS A 178 13.62 7.76 10.88
N LYS A 179 13.32 9.04 10.65
CA LYS A 179 13.19 10.02 11.72
C LYS A 179 11.95 9.74 12.58
N TRP A 180 10.82 9.33 12.00
CA TRP A 180 9.61 8.97 12.74
C TRP A 180 9.86 7.81 13.70
N ILE A 181 10.38 6.70 13.17
CA ILE A 181 10.75 5.50 13.93
C ILE A 181 11.75 5.85 15.04
N LYS A 182 12.73 6.70 14.75
CA LYS A 182 13.70 7.17 15.74
C LYS A 182 13.05 7.98 16.86
N ASP A 183 12.20 8.93 16.52
CA ASP A 183 11.52 9.78 17.50
C ASP A 183 10.51 8.97 18.35
N ALA A 184 10.00 7.84 17.82
CA ALA A 184 9.25 6.82 18.56
C ALA A 184 10.12 5.96 19.50
N GLY A 185 11.45 6.09 19.47
CA GLY A 185 12.39 5.32 20.29
C GLY A 185 12.77 3.95 19.73
N LEU A 186 12.40 3.65 18.48
CA LEU A 186 12.51 2.33 17.86
C LEU A 186 13.62 2.25 16.79
N GLU A 187 14.62 3.13 16.86
CA GLU A 187 15.68 3.23 15.82
C GLU A 187 16.51 1.96 15.66
N ASN A 188 16.55 1.10 16.68
CA ASN A 188 17.27 -0.17 16.66
C ASN A 188 16.38 -1.37 16.30
N ASP A 189 15.06 -1.17 16.26
CA ASP A 189 14.10 -2.24 16.03
C ASP A 189 13.66 -2.29 14.56
N TYR A 190 14.00 -1.27 13.77
CA TYR A 190 13.65 -1.20 12.35
C TYR A 190 14.80 -0.79 11.45
N LYS A 191 14.81 -1.38 10.26
CA LYS A 191 15.68 -1.02 9.14
C LYS A 191 14.85 -0.42 8.01
N ILE A 192 15.28 0.74 7.51
CA ILE A 192 14.63 1.42 6.37
C ILE A 192 15.59 1.48 5.19
N GLU A 193 15.19 0.88 4.07
CA GLU A 193 15.92 0.82 2.81
C GLU A 193 15.22 1.62 1.71
N ASN A 194 16.00 2.31 0.87
CA ASN A 194 15.50 3.06 -0.29
C ASN A 194 16.12 2.47 -1.56
N ILE A 195 15.37 1.59 -2.21
CA ILE A 195 15.86 0.80 -3.33
C ILE A 195 15.44 1.47 -4.63
N PHE A 196 16.41 1.85 -5.46
CA PHE A 196 16.15 2.29 -6.83
C PHE A 196 15.98 1.08 -7.75
N ARG A 197 14.97 1.12 -8.63
CA ARG A 197 14.71 0.07 -9.62
C ARG A 197 14.67 -1.34 -8.97
N PRO A 198 13.79 -1.58 -7.97
CA PRO A 198 13.70 -2.89 -7.33
C PRO A 198 13.33 -3.96 -8.36
N SER A 199 13.84 -5.18 -8.21
CA SER A 199 13.30 -6.32 -8.96
C SER A 199 11.97 -6.76 -8.35
N PHE A 200 11.09 -7.36 -9.15
CA PHE A 200 9.84 -7.93 -8.62
C PHE A 200 10.14 -9.05 -7.61
N SER A 201 11.15 -9.87 -7.86
CA SER A 201 11.60 -10.93 -6.94
C SER A 201 12.04 -10.40 -5.57
N LEU A 202 12.66 -9.22 -5.52
CA LEU A 202 13.01 -8.58 -4.26
C LEU A 202 11.74 -8.14 -3.53
N ILE A 203 10.78 -7.53 -4.23
CA ILE A 203 9.51 -7.14 -3.61
C ILE A 203 8.78 -8.38 -3.07
N ASP A 204 8.70 -9.44 -3.85
CA ASP A 204 8.11 -10.72 -3.48
C ASP A 204 8.73 -11.32 -2.20
N GLU A 205 10.05 -11.48 -2.17
CA GLU A 205 10.79 -11.93 -0.99
C GLU A 205 10.46 -11.08 0.25
N ARG A 206 10.40 -9.76 0.07
CA ARG A 206 10.21 -8.79 1.15
C ARG A 206 8.79 -8.79 1.70
N VAL A 207 7.77 -8.90 0.84
CA VAL A 207 6.38 -9.07 1.29
C VAL A 207 6.25 -10.37 2.09
N ARG A 208 6.84 -11.47 1.59
CA ARG A 208 6.78 -12.78 2.28
C ARG A 208 7.54 -12.81 3.60
N ASN A 209 8.50 -11.91 3.79
CA ASN A 209 9.21 -11.70 5.05
C ASN A 209 8.45 -10.74 6.00
N ASN A 210 7.23 -10.32 5.68
CA ASN A 210 6.45 -9.35 6.45
C ASN A 210 7.09 -7.96 6.54
N ASP A 211 7.84 -7.54 5.52
CA ASP A 211 8.32 -6.17 5.41
C ASP A 211 7.22 -5.24 4.91
N GLY A 212 7.19 -4.02 5.44
CA GLY A 212 6.37 -2.93 4.90
C GLY A 212 6.99 -2.34 3.63
N ILE A 213 6.24 -2.30 2.52
CA ILE A 213 6.75 -1.85 1.23
C ILE A 213 5.89 -0.72 0.66
N ILE A 214 6.53 0.39 0.35
CA ILE A 214 5.94 1.52 -0.39
C ILE A 214 6.61 1.59 -1.76
N LEU A 215 5.83 1.43 -2.83
CA LEU A 215 6.31 1.58 -4.20
C LEU A 215 6.15 3.01 -4.67
N ARG A 216 7.18 3.52 -5.33
CA ARG A 216 7.09 4.77 -6.10
C ARG A 216 6.81 4.43 -7.55
N LEU A 217 5.66 4.90 -8.02
CA LEU A 217 5.17 4.74 -9.38
C LEU A 217 5.51 5.98 -10.21
N GLY A 218 5.83 5.78 -11.48
CA GLY A 218 6.03 6.84 -12.45
C GLY A 218 5.12 6.65 -13.66
N TYR A 219 4.17 7.55 -13.84
CA TYR A 219 3.31 7.57 -15.03
C TYR A 219 4.11 7.95 -16.26
N TYR A 220 4.07 7.11 -17.28
CA TYR A 220 4.77 7.37 -18.53
C TYR A 220 3.83 7.38 -19.73
N LEU A 221 4.12 8.24 -20.72
CA LEU A 221 3.42 8.27 -22.00
C LEU A 221 4.35 7.77 -23.12
N PRO A 222 3.98 6.69 -23.85
CA PRO A 222 4.83 6.11 -24.90
C PRO A 222 5.27 7.10 -26.00
N SER A 223 4.44 8.12 -26.28
CA SER A 223 4.69 9.11 -27.34
C SER A 223 5.50 10.33 -26.88
N PHE A 224 5.92 10.40 -25.61
CA PHE A 224 6.68 11.53 -25.07
C PHE A 224 8.19 11.27 -25.19
N PRO A 225 9.03 12.29 -25.51
CA PRO A 225 10.45 12.10 -25.75
C PRO A 225 11.18 11.44 -24.56
N ILE A 226 12.06 10.49 -24.87
CA ILE A 226 12.81 9.60 -23.95
C ILE A 226 13.55 10.35 -22.82
N LEU A 227 13.86 11.64 -23.03
CA LEU A 227 14.59 12.47 -22.07
C LEU A 227 13.80 12.74 -20.78
N PHE A 228 12.46 12.71 -20.81
CA PHE A 228 11.60 12.87 -19.63
C PHE A 228 10.40 11.92 -19.69
N PRO A 229 10.61 10.60 -19.48
CA PRO A 229 9.55 9.62 -19.72
C PRO A 229 8.44 9.71 -18.67
N LEU A 230 8.69 10.33 -17.52
CA LEU A 230 7.75 10.42 -16.40
C LEU A 230 7.06 11.78 -16.35
N ILE A 231 5.74 11.77 -16.23
CA ILE A 231 4.92 13.00 -16.20
C ILE A 231 4.37 13.26 -14.80
N PHE A 232 4.10 12.18 -14.06
CA PHE A 232 3.57 12.21 -12.71
C PHE A 232 4.18 11.09 -11.88
N LEU A 233 4.20 11.28 -10.58
CA LEU A 233 4.72 10.33 -9.62
C LEU A 233 3.66 10.08 -8.56
N HIS A 234 3.61 8.85 -8.06
CA HIS A 234 2.63 8.40 -7.08
C HIS A 234 3.25 7.38 -6.14
N TYR A 235 2.71 7.24 -4.95
CA TYR A 235 3.11 6.19 -4.01
C TYR A 235 1.92 5.32 -3.68
N VAL A 236 2.18 4.02 -3.61
CA VAL A 236 1.21 3.00 -3.19
C VAL A 236 1.88 2.07 -2.20
N THR A 237 1.09 1.45 -1.33
CA THR A 237 1.58 0.46 -0.38
C THR A 237 1.29 -0.94 -0.90
N VAL A 238 2.24 -1.86 -0.80
CA VAL A 238 2.01 -3.26 -1.22
C VAL A 238 1.27 -3.99 -0.11
N ALA A 239 0.09 -4.52 -0.43
CA ALA A 239 -0.72 -5.32 0.50
C ALA A 239 -0.54 -6.82 0.30
N GLY A 240 -0.22 -7.24 -0.93
CA GLY A 240 0.01 -8.65 -1.26
C GLY A 240 0.74 -8.84 -2.58
N ILE A 241 1.25 -10.06 -2.78
CA ILE A 241 2.05 -10.45 -3.93
C ILE A 241 1.69 -11.85 -4.41
N ASN A 242 1.84 -12.09 -5.70
CA ASN A 242 1.80 -13.43 -6.31
C ASN A 242 3.02 -13.55 -7.22
N SER A 243 3.85 -14.59 -7.04
CA SER A 243 5.11 -14.74 -7.76
C SER A 243 4.91 -14.95 -9.27
N ASN A 244 3.69 -15.25 -9.73
CA ASN A 244 3.33 -15.33 -11.14
C ASN A 244 3.10 -13.96 -11.81
N GLY A 245 3.42 -12.86 -11.14
CA GLY A 245 3.36 -11.52 -11.72
C GLY A 245 2.04 -10.79 -11.45
N TYR A 246 1.50 -10.94 -10.25
CA TYR A 246 0.43 -10.07 -9.76
C TYR A 246 0.84 -9.40 -8.46
N ILE A 247 0.33 -8.19 -8.24
CA ILE A 247 0.55 -7.42 -7.03
C ILE A 247 -0.78 -6.82 -6.57
N ALA A 248 -1.02 -6.85 -5.26
CA ALA A 248 -2.12 -6.15 -4.63
C ALA A 248 -1.58 -4.91 -3.92
N VAL A 249 -2.16 -3.75 -4.19
CA VAL A 249 -1.72 -2.48 -3.61
C VAL A 249 -2.87 -1.74 -2.95
N SER A 250 -2.56 -1.04 -1.86
CA SER A 250 -3.37 0.04 -1.33
C SER A 250 -2.95 1.33 -2.04
N ASP A 251 -3.89 1.95 -2.75
CA ASP A 251 -3.66 3.19 -3.50
C ASP A 251 -4.35 4.36 -2.79
N PRO A 252 -3.60 5.35 -2.29
CA PRO A 252 -4.18 6.49 -1.57
C PRO A 252 -5.11 7.39 -2.40
N GLU A 253 -5.33 7.16 -3.69
CA GLU A 253 -6.26 7.94 -4.52
C GLU A 253 -7.37 7.10 -5.16
N TRP A 254 -7.17 5.79 -5.32
CA TRP A 254 -8.07 4.95 -6.11
C TRP A 254 -8.44 3.66 -5.41
N ASP A 255 -9.72 3.54 -5.12
CA ASP A 255 -10.29 2.36 -4.48
C ASP A 255 -11.05 1.51 -5.50
N ILE A 256 -10.37 0.85 -6.45
CA ILE A 256 -11.07 0.12 -7.53
C ILE A 256 -11.80 -1.12 -6.98
N ALA A 257 -11.15 -1.85 -6.07
CA ALA A 257 -11.71 -3.07 -5.46
C ALA A 257 -12.85 -2.76 -4.49
N ASN A 258 -12.78 -1.65 -3.75
CA ASN A 258 -13.79 -1.22 -2.80
C ASN A 258 -14.09 0.30 -2.91
N PRO A 259 -14.80 0.73 -3.97
CA PRO A 259 -14.98 2.14 -4.25
C PRO A 259 -15.88 2.84 -3.23
N SER A 260 -15.44 4.00 -2.77
CA SER A 260 -16.20 4.90 -1.90
C SER A 260 -16.26 6.31 -2.49
N SER A 261 -17.39 7.00 -2.25
CA SER A 261 -17.48 8.45 -2.45
C SER A 261 -17.05 9.26 -1.22
N ASP A 262 -16.97 8.59 -0.08
CA ASP A 262 -16.49 9.15 1.18
C ASP A 262 -15.01 8.76 1.36
N PRO A 263 -14.07 9.72 1.26
CA PRO A 263 -12.65 9.44 1.40
C PRO A 263 -12.25 9.09 2.84
N THR A 264 -13.10 9.37 3.83
CA THR A 264 -12.84 9.02 5.24
C THR A 264 -13.22 7.58 5.57
N LEU A 265 -13.95 6.88 4.68
CA LEU A 265 -14.40 5.51 4.90
C LEU A 265 -13.24 4.56 5.24
N HIS A 266 -12.10 4.72 4.56
CA HIS A 266 -10.93 3.85 4.75
C HIS A 266 -10.04 4.25 5.94
N ASN A 267 -10.43 5.26 6.73
CA ASN A 267 -9.84 5.47 8.06
C ASN A 267 -10.17 4.31 9.00
N ASN A 268 -11.24 3.56 8.70
CA ASN A 268 -11.47 2.26 9.30
C ASN A 268 -10.59 1.20 8.62
N PRO A 269 -9.55 0.66 9.27
CA PRO A 269 -8.65 -0.35 8.70
C PRO A 269 -9.30 -1.73 8.49
N SER A 270 -10.58 -1.89 8.89
CA SER A 270 -11.41 -3.03 8.52
C SER A 270 -12.04 -2.89 7.13
N ILE A 271 -11.96 -1.71 6.51
CA ILE A 271 -12.50 -1.41 5.19
C ILE A 271 -11.33 -0.99 4.31
N VAL A 272 -10.90 -1.89 3.42
CA VAL A 272 -9.71 -1.70 2.57
C VAL A 272 -10.05 -1.91 1.09
N SER A 273 -9.35 -1.21 0.19
CA SER A 273 -9.32 -1.48 -1.25
C SER A 273 -7.92 -1.93 -1.69
N HIS A 274 -7.66 -3.24 -1.62
CA HIS A 274 -6.44 -3.80 -2.19
C HIS A 274 -6.63 -4.09 -3.68
N ASP A 275 -6.22 -3.13 -4.51
CA ASP A 275 -6.33 -3.21 -5.95
C ASP A 275 -5.28 -4.15 -6.54
N ILE A 276 -5.74 -5.13 -7.33
CA ILE A 276 -4.89 -6.16 -7.92
C ILE A 276 -4.53 -5.79 -9.35
N TYR A 277 -3.23 -5.83 -9.64
CA TYR A 277 -2.68 -5.54 -10.94
C TYR A 277 -1.76 -6.65 -11.44
N GLU A 278 -1.86 -6.95 -12.74
CA GLU A 278 -0.85 -7.75 -13.44
C GLU A 278 0.41 -6.91 -13.66
N VAL A 279 1.58 -7.54 -13.55
CA VAL A 279 2.87 -6.91 -13.79
C VAL A 279 3.53 -7.48 -15.03
N ASP A 280 4.37 -6.67 -15.66
CA ASP A 280 5.15 -7.08 -16.81
C ASP A 280 6.64 -6.86 -16.51
N PHE A 281 7.45 -7.90 -16.71
CA PHE A 281 8.90 -7.90 -16.47
C PHE A 281 9.70 -7.30 -17.63
N SER A 282 9.05 -7.01 -18.76
CA SER A 282 9.64 -6.39 -19.95
C SER A 282 9.39 -4.88 -19.97
N SER A 283 9.85 -4.19 -18.92
CA SER A 283 9.71 -2.75 -18.79
C SER A 283 10.11 -2.00 -20.07
N PRO A 284 9.30 -1.05 -20.56
CA PRO A 284 9.62 -0.25 -21.75
C PRO A 284 10.78 0.72 -21.49
N TYR A 285 11.14 0.94 -20.22
CA TYR A 285 12.28 1.76 -19.80
C TYR A 285 13.16 0.99 -18.79
N PRO A 286 13.87 -0.07 -19.22
CA PRO A 286 14.64 -0.95 -18.35
C PRO A 286 15.77 -0.25 -17.58
N GLN A 287 16.19 0.93 -18.05
CA GLN A 287 17.19 1.77 -17.40
C GLN A 287 16.72 2.38 -16.08
N ILE A 288 15.41 2.56 -15.87
CA ILE A 288 14.84 3.18 -14.64
C ILE A 288 13.85 2.29 -13.91
N SER A 289 13.36 1.22 -14.54
CA SER A 289 12.35 0.34 -13.96
C SER A 289 12.56 -1.07 -14.49
N SER A 290 12.64 -2.07 -13.61
CA SER A 290 12.90 -3.47 -14.02
C SER A 290 11.61 -4.23 -14.35
N TRP A 291 10.46 -3.74 -13.87
CA TRP A 291 9.13 -4.26 -14.13
C TRP A 291 8.11 -3.11 -14.00
N TRP A 292 6.95 -3.25 -14.62
CA TRP A 292 5.96 -2.18 -14.72
C TRP A 292 4.55 -2.74 -14.65
N ILE A 293 3.57 -1.85 -14.47
CA ILE A 293 2.15 -2.21 -14.46
C ILE A 293 1.52 -1.64 -15.74
N PRO A 294 1.19 -2.50 -16.72
CA PRO A 294 0.70 -2.07 -18.04
C PRO A 294 -0.74 -1.56 -18.04
N SER A 295 -1.52 -1.92 -17.02
CA SER A 295 -2.92 -1.52 -16.87
C SER A 295 -3.19 -1.07 -15.45
N PHE A 296 -2.52 0.00 -15.03
CA PHE A 296 -2.78 0.68 -13.76
C PHE A 296 -3.95 1.65 -13.94
N GLU A 297 -4.84 1.85 -12.96
CA GLU A 297 -5.94 2.84 -12.96
C GLU A 297 -6.53 3.25 -14.33
N ARG A 298 -7.76 2.84 -14.66
CA ARG A 298 -8.45 3.31 -15.91
C ARG A 298 -7.55 3.24 -17.17
N HIS A 299 -6.69 2.22 -17.26
CA HIS A 299 -5.72 1.95 -18.35
C HIS A 299 -4.52 2.90 -18.49
N ARG A 300 -4.10 3.53 -17.39
CA ARG A 300 -2.79 4.18 -17.30
C ARG A 300 -1.68 3.14 -17.20
N ARG A 301 -0.45 3.64 -17.37
CA ARG A 301 0.76 2.84 -17.41
C ARG A 301 1.76 3.43 -16.45
N VAL A 302 2.24 2.61 -15.51
CA VAL A 302 3.18 3.08 -14.50
C VAL A 302 4.42 2.19 -14.46
N LEU A 303 5.56 2.86 -14.37
CA LEU A 303 6.85 2.24 -14.09
C LEU A 303 7.04 2.15 -12.58
N VAL A 304 7.52 1.02 -12.08
CA VAL A 304 7.96 0.93 -10.68
C VAL A 304 9.42 1.38 -10.61
N ILE A 305 9.63 2.59 -10.08
CA ILE A 305 10.94 3.26 -10.16
C ILE A 305 11.74 3.14 -8.87
N ALA A 306 11.09 2.98 -7.73
CA ALA A 306 11.75 2.79 -6.44
C ALA A 306 10.83 2.08 -5.45
N ALA A 307 11.41 1.53 -4.39
CA ALA A 307 10.69 1.04 -3.23
C ALA A 307 11.34 1.57 -1.95
N ILE A 308 10.51 1.97 -0.98
CA ILE A 308 10.92 2.11 0.41
C ILE A 308 10.50 0.82 1.11
N ILE A 309 11.45 0.16 1.76
CA ILE A 309 11.24 -1.08 2.51
C ILE A 309 11.52 -0.79 3.97
N ILE A 310 10.58 -1.14 4.84
CA ILE A 310 10.67 -1.02 6.28
C ILE A 310 10.58 -2.43 6.85
N SER A 311 11.66 -2.87 7.49
CA SER A 311 11.79 -4.21 8.08
C SER A 311 11.97 -4.08 9.58
N GLU A 312 11.37 -4.97 10.37
CA GLU A 312 11.79 -5.17 11.76
C GLU A 312 13.17 -5.84 11.79
N ILE A 313 13.95 -5.56 12.84
CA ILE A 313 15.26 -6.16 13.10
C ILE A 313 15.07 -7.21 14.19
N ASP A 314 15.40 -8.47 13.88
CA ASP A 314 15.46 -9.58 14.83
C ASP A 314 16.67 -9.49 15.79
#